data_AF-A0A3B0XSX0-F1
#
_entry.id   AF-A0A3B0XSX0-F1
#
_cell.length_a   1.000
_cell.length_b   1.000
_cell.length_c   1.000
_cell.angle_alpha   90.00
_cell.angle_beta   90.00
_cell.angle_gamma   90.00
#
_symmetry.space_group_name_H-M   'P 1'
#
loop_
_entity.id
_entity.type
_entity.pdbx_description
1 polymer ?
#
loop_
_entity_poly.entity_id
_entity_poly.type
_entity_poly.pdbx_seq_one_letter_code
_entity_poly.pdbx_strand_id
1 'polypeptide(L)'
;MFRKARSEDIDSLHQLLLAEAAQARFDQRLTEEPYRSGLRKNLNTIRKKGRRLDEDLQAQLLVWEQDGDLAGCIINSAILPGMGNEIWMIAVTPESRGAGVGRAMNNELLKQLHPYVDIFARCASQAQVACEMFLRRGFLPLDTTDQGVRVLKMPKMGAALATQSAGRQALEPFREIQA
;
A
#
# COMPACT_ATOMS: atom_id res chain seq x y z
N MET A 1 -5.50 -10.03 -12.23
CA MET A 1 -4.02 -9.98 -12.31
C MET A 1 -3.56 -8.54 -12.15
N PHE A 2 -2.31 -8.31 -11.73
CA PHE A 2 -1.78 -6.94 -11.74
C PHE A 2 -1.47 -6.49 -13.15
N ARG A 3 -1.61 -5.18 -13.38
CA ARG A 3 -1.00 -4.43 -14.46
C ARG A 3 -0.56 -3.05 -13.95
N LYS A 4 0.36 -2.40 -14.66
CA LYS A 4 0.67 -0.98 -14.37
C LYS A 4 -0.55 -0.10 -14.68
N ALA A 5 -0.78 0.92 -13.86
CA ALA A 5 -1.82 1.90 -14.11
C ALA A 5 -1.51 2.74 -15.37
N ARG A 6 -2.55 3.04 -16.14
CA ARG A 6 -2.56 3.85 -17.33
C ARG A 6 -3.14 5.23 -17.00
N SER A 7 -3.12 6.13 -17.98
CA SER A 7 -3.66 7.48 -17.77
C SER A 7 -5.17 7.48 -17.50
N GLU A 8 -5.90 6.57 -18.14
CA GLU A 8 -7.36 6.40 -18.01
C GLU A 8 -7.80 5.92 -16.62
N ASP A 9 -6.94 5.19 -15.88
CA ASP A 9 -7.29 4.69 -14.55
C ASP A 9 -7.27 5.77 -13.47
N ILE A 10 -6.52 6.87 -13.68
CA ILE A 10 -6.18 7.81 -12.62
C ILE A 10 -7.42 8.42 -11.97
N ASP A 11 -8.47 8.70 -12.74
CA ASP A 11 -9.71 9.26 -12.22
C ASP A 11 -10.42 8.27 -11.30
N SER A 12 -10.62 7.04 -11.79
CA SER A 12 -11.24 5.95 -11.02
C SER A 12 -10.45 5.62 -9.75
N LEU A 13 -9.11 5.54 -9.85
CA LEU A 13 -8.23 5.29 -8.71
C LEU A 13 -8.27 6.42 -7.69
N HIS A 14 -8.26 7.68 -8.15
CA HIS A 14 -8.35 8.83 -7.26
C HIS A 14 -9.68 8.82 -6.51
N GLN A 15 -10.81 8.63 -7.21
CA GLN A 15 -12.13 8.57 -6.55
C GLN A 15 -12.24 7.38 -5.58
N LEU A 16 -11.74 6.21 -5.96
CA LEU A 16 -11.72 5.03 -5.09
C LEU A 16 -10.99 5.34 -3.78
N LEU A 17 -9.76 5.86 -3.84
CA LEU A 17 -8.96 6.14 -2.66
C LEU A 17 -9.56 7.24 -1.77
N LEU A 18 -10.21 8.25 -2.38
CA LEU A 18 -10.95 9.27 -1.63
C LEU A 18 -12.17 8.68 -0.91
N ALA A 19 -12.92 7.80 -1.56
CA ALA A 19 -14.07 7.12 -0.96
C ALA A 19 -13.65 6.22 0.21
N GLU A 20 -12.51 5.55 0.09
CA GLU A 20 -11.93 4.76 1.19
C GLU A 20 -11.45 5.65 2.34
N ALA A 21 -10.82 6.78 2.04
CA ALA A 21 -10.41 7.77 3.05
C ALA A 21 -11.62 8.33 3.82
N ALA A 22 -12.73 8.63 3.12
CA ALA A 22 -13.97 9.10 3.75
C ALA A 22 -14.57 8.06 4.73
N GLN A 23 -14.32 6.77 4.49
CA GLN A 23 -14.72 5.67 5.38
C GLN A 23 -13.67 5.36 6.45
N ALA A 24 -12.74 6.29 6.70
CA ALA A 24 -11.63 6.13 7.64
C ALA A 24 -10.72 4.94 7.33
N ARG A 25 -10.64 4.44 6.10
CA ARG A 25 -9.72 3.32 5.76
C ARG A 25 -8.31 3.80 5.44
N PHE A 26 -8.17 5.08 5.12
CA PHE A 26 -6.92 5.81 5.00
C PHE A 26 -7.00 7.10 5.84
N ASP A 27 -5.98 7.95 5.74
CA ASP A 27 -6.01 9.28 6.33
C ASP A 27 -7.21 10.08 5.79
N GLN A 28 -8.13 10.44 6.68
CA GLN A 28 -9.35 11.19 6.33
C GLN A 28 -9.05 12.55 5.73
N ARG A 29 -7.90 13.17 6.04
CA ARG A 29 -7.51 14.46 5.45
C ARG A 29 -7.44 14.43 3.92
N LEU A 30 -7.26 13.24 3.33
CA LEU A 30 -7.27 13.06 1.87
C LEU A 30 -8.57 13.53 1.21
N THR A 31 -9.68 13.63 1.94
CA THR A 31 -10.96 14.12 1.41
C THR A 31 -11.01 15.65 1.27
N GLU A 32 -10.05 16.37 1.86
CA GLU A 32 -10.00 17.82 1.93
C GLU A 32 -8.85 18.40 1.07
N GLU A 33 -8.98 19.64 0.62
CA GLU A 33 -7.84 20.36 0.03
C GLU A 33 -6.87 20.84 1.13
N PRO A 34 -5.55 20.85 0.90
CA PRO A 34 -4.87 20.55 -0.37
C PRO A 34 -4.54 19.05 -0.58
N TYR A 35 -4.85 18.18 0.37
CA TYR A 35 -4.45 16.77 0.34
C TYR A 35 -5.11 16.00 -0.81
N ARG A 36 -6.37 16.31 -1.12
CA ARG A 36 -7.12 15.72 -2.23
C ARG A 36 -6.42 15.92 -3.57
N SER A 37 -6.07 17.16 -3.91
CA SER A 37 -5.32 17.46 -5.13
C SER A 37 -3.87 16.93 -5.07
N GLY A 38 -3.26 16.92 -3.88
CA GLY A 38 -1.97 16.29 -3.61
C GLY A 38 -1.94 14.80 -3.97
N LEU A 39 -2.96 14.04 -3.56
CA LEU A 39 -3.09 12.61 -3.89
C LEU A 39 -3.15 12.40 -5.41
N ARG A 40 -3.94 13.20 -6.13
CA ARG A 40 -4.03 13.12 -7.60
C ARG A 40 -2.68 13.37 -8.27
N LYS A 41 -1.91 14.34 -7.78
CA LYS A 41 -0.54 14.63 -8.27
C LYS A 41 0.40 13.48 -7.97
N ASN A 42 0.30 12.88 -6.78
CA ASN A 42 1.05 11.67 -6.41
C ASN A 42 0.76 10.52 -7.36
N LEU A 43 -0.51 10.16 -7.59
CA LEU A 43 -0.89 9.07 -8.51
C LEU A 43 -0.31 9.27 -9.91
N ASN A 44 -0.40 10.49 -10.46
CA ASN A 44 0.17 10.81 -11.75
C ASN A 44 1.70 10.73 -11.78
N THR A 45 2.37 11.16 -10.71
CA THR A 45 3.83 11.12 -10.61
C THR A 45 4.31 9.68 -10.48
N ILE A 46 3.65 8.86 -9.66
CA ILE A 46 3.95 7.43 -9.53
C ILE A 46 3.78 6.74 -10.88
N ARG A 47 2.65 6.98 -11.56
CA ARG A 47 2.39 6.41 -12.89
C ARG A 47 3.49 6.76 -13.92
N LYS A 48 3.90 8.03 -13.96
CA LYS A 48 4.82 8.53 -15.01
C LYS A 48 6.29 8.30 -14.68
N LYS A 49 6.66 8.35 -13.40
CA LYS A 49 8.06 8.41 -12.93
C LYS A 49 8.43 7.31 -11.94
N GLY A 50 7.49 6.44 -11.56
CA GLY A 50 7.73 5.40 -10.55
C GLY A 50 8.09 5.96 -9.19
N ARG A 51 7.52 7.12 -8.82
CA ARG A 51 7.95 7.89 -7.66
C ARG A 51 6.83 8.72 -7.04
N ARG A 52 6.76 8.71 -5.72
CA ARG A 52 5.91 9.57 -4.89
C ARG A 52 6.46 10.99 -4.85
N LEU A 53 5.59 11.97 -4.97
CA LEU A 53 5.92 13.40 -4.93
C LEU A 53 6.02 13.92 -3.50
N ASP A 54 5.27 13.36 -2.56
CA ASP A 54 5.20 13.81 -1.16
C ASP A 54 6.47 13.48 -0.35
N GLU A 55 6.99 12.25 -0.48
CA GLU A 55 8.17 11.79 0.27
C GLU A 55 9.41 11.55 -0.63
N ASP A 56 9.32 11.78 -1.95
CA ASP A 56 10.38 11.48 -2.92
C ASP A 56 10.85 10.00 -2.88
N LEU A 57 9.90 9.09 -2.72
CA LEU A 57 10.16 7.64 -2.62
C LEU A 57 9.80 6.92 -3.91
N GLN A 58 10.59 5.89 -4.26
CA GLN A 58 10.24 4.99 -5.36
C GLN A 58 8.89 4.33 -5.08
N ALA A 59 8.05 4.17 -6.11
CA ALA A 59 6.74 3.54 -5.96
C ALA A 59 6.20 3.00 -7.29
N GLN A 60 5.31 2.02 -7.20
CA GLN A 60 4.52 1.49 -8.31
C GLN A 60 3.04 1.71 -8.05
N LEU A 61 2.32 2.17 -9.08
CA LEU A 61 0.86 2.24 -9.08
C LEU A 61 0.33 1.09 -9.93
N LEU A 62 -0.27 0.10 -9.27
CA LEU A 62 -0.74 -1.13 -9.89
C LEU A 62 -2.26 -1.21 -9.81
N VAL A 63 -2.86 -1.62 -10.91
CA VAL A 63 -4.28 -1.95 -11.00
C VAL A 63 -4.43 -3.47 -10.96
N TRP A 64 -5.44 -3.94 -10.26
CA TRP A 64 -5.89 -5.32 -10.34
C TRP A 64 -7.06 -5.41 -11.30
N GLU A 65 -6.88 -6.17 -12.38
CA GLU A 65 -7.94 -6.48 -13.33
C GLU A 65 -8.59 -7.83 -13.02
N GLN A 66 -9.92 -7.85 -13.14
CA GLN A 66 -10.72 -9.07 -13.15
C GLN A 66 -11.73 -8.95 -14.29
N ASP A 67 -11.77 -9.97 -15.15
CA ASP A 67 -12.69 -10.03 -16.30
C ASP A 67 -12.61 -8.82 -17.25
N GLY A 68 -11.43 -8.18 -17.32
CA GLY A 68 -11.17 -6.99 -18.15
C GLY A 68 -11.46 -5.66 -17.46
N ASP A 69 -12.04 -5.67 -16.26
CA ASP A 69 -12.42 -4.49 -15.51
C ASP A 69 -11.47 -4.20 -14.34
N LEU A 70 -11.38 -2.91 -13.99
CA LEU A 70 -10.68 -2.46 -12.79
C LEU A 70 -11.41 -2.94 -11.54
N ALA A 71 -10.80 -3.87 -10.81
CA ALA A 71 -11.36 -4.46 -9.60
C ALA A 71 -10.67 -3.98 -8.31
N GLY A 72 -9.51 -3.35 -8.43
CA GLY A 72 -8.82 -2.73 -7.29
C GLY A 72 -7.47 -2.13 -7.66
N CYS A 73 -6.75 -1.63 -6.66
CA CYS A 73 -5.42 -1.09 -6.84
C CYS A 73 -4.51 -1.32 -5.63
N ILE A 74 -3.20 -1.23 -5.90
CA ILE A 74 -2.14 -1.22 -4.89
C ILE A 74 -1.13 -0.13 -5.24
N ILE A 75 -0.63 0.54 -4.21
CA ILE A 75 0.57 1.37 -4.29
C ILE A 75 1.65 0.71 -3.44
N ASN A 76 2.62 0.11 -4.12
CA ASN A 76 3.83 -0.44 -3.52
C ASN A 76 4.88 0.67 -3.51
N SER A 77 5.29 1.14 -2.33
CA SER A 77 6.25 2.22 -2.16
C SER A 77 7.51 1.69 -1.49
N ALA A 78 8.65 2.33 -1.70
CA ALA A 78 9.75 2.21 -0.77
C ALA A 78 9.35 2.84 0.58
N ILE A 79 9.88 2.31 1.70
CA ILE A 79 9.66 2.92 3.02
C ILE A 79 10.77 3.93 3.36
N LEU A 80 11.97 3.74 2.80
CA LEU A 80 13.09 4.67 2.81
C LEU A 80 13.63 4.81 1.38
N PRO A 81 14.43 5.86 1.06
CA PRO A 81 14.96 6.03 -0.29
C PRO A 81 15.69 4.78 -0.82
N GLY A 82 15.07 4.13 -1.82
CA GLY A 82 15.60 2.91 -2.46
C GLY A 82 15.52 1.63 -1.62
N MET A 83 14.88 1.64 -0.44
CA MET A 83 14.92 0.53 0.51
C MET A 83 13.55 0.20 1.11
N GLY A 84 13.35 -1.09 1.36
CA GLY A 84 12.16 -1.70 1.91
C GLY A 84 10.94 -1.58 0.99
N ASN A 85 9.87 -2.28 1.36
CA ASN A 85 8.61 -2.23 0.65
C ASN A 85 7.49 -1.88 1.63
N GLU A 86 6.65 -0.92 1.27
CA GLU A 86 5.46 -0.51 1.99
C GLU A 86 4.25 -0.67 1.07
N ILE A 87 3.21 -1.33 1.60
CA ILE A 87 1.87 -1.24 1.02
C ILE A 87 1.29 0.10 1.44
N TRP A 88 1.57 1.15 0.66
CA TRP A 88 1.17 2.52 0.99
C TRP A 88 -0.35 2.67 0.94
N MET A 89 -0.98 2.12 -0.11
CA MET A 89 -2.43 2.07 -0.24
C MET A 89 -2.85 0.78 -0.95
N ILE A 90 -3.98 0.20 -0.53
CA ILE A 90 -4.61 -0.95 -1.17
C ILE A 90 -6.12 -0.81 -1.06
N ALA A 91 -6.82 -0.90 -2.19
CA ALA A 91 -8.28 -0.74 -2.23
C ALA A 91 -8.91 -1.68 -3.26
N VAL A 92 -10.15 -2.09 -2.99
CA VAL A 92 -10.99 -2.89 -3.87
C VAL A 92 -12.22 -2.05 -4.23
N THR A 93 -12.57 -2.02 -5.52
CA THR A 93 -13.76 -1.30 -5.98
C THR A 93 -15.01 -1.84 -5.29
N PRO A 94 -16.01 -1.00 -4.97
CA PRO A 94 -17.24 -1.44 -4.30
C PRO A 94 -17.89 -2.67 -4.96
N GLU A 95 -17.90 -2.70 -6.30
CA GLU A 95 -18.52 -3.73 -7.13
C GLU A 95 -17.79 -5.08 -7.03
N SER A 96 -16.49 -5.06 -6.72
CA SER A 96 -15.63 -6.24 -6.59
C SER A 96 -15.51 -6.77 -5.16
N ARG A 97 -16.25 -6.21 -4.20
CA ARG A 97 -16.20 -6.66 -2.79
C ARG A 97 -16.99 -7.96 -2.60
N GLY A 98 -16.63 -8.72 -1.57
CA GLY A 98 -17.28 -10.00 -1.26
C GLY A 98 -16.89 -11.17 -2.17
N ALA A 99 -16.36 -10.90 -3.37
CA ALA A 99 -15.93 -11.92 -4.33
C ALA A 99 -14.50 -12.46 -4.11
N GLY A 100 -13.84 -12.08 -3.01
CA GLY A 100 -12.47 -12.53 -2.71
C GLY A 100 -11.35 -11.77 -3.44
N VAL A 101 -11.66 -10.72 -4.21
CA VAL A 101 -10.69 -9.91 -4.98
C VAL A 101 -9.57 -9.37 -4.11
N GLY A 102 -9.89 -8.76 -2.97
CA GLY A 102 -8.88 -8.26 -2.03
C GLY A 102 -7.97 -9.36 -1.50
N ARG A 103 -8.49 -10.60 -1.35
CA ARG A 103 -7.66 -11.75 -0.96
C ARG A 103 -6.74 -12.18 -2.10
N ALA A 104 -7.24 -12.25 -3.34
CA ALA A 104 -6.43 -12.57 -4.50
C ALA A 104 -5.30 -11.55 -4.72
N MET A 105 -5.63 -10.25 -4.67
CA MET A 105 -4.67 -9.15 -4.74
C MET A 105 -3.57 -9.25 -3.69
N ASN A 106 -3.94 -9.40 -2.41
CA ASN A 106 -2.97 -9.54 -1.33
C ASN A 106 -2.11 -10.79 -1.50
N ASN A 107 -2.71 -11.93 -1.86
CA ASN A 107 -1.95 -13.17 -2.05
C ASN A 107 -0.92 -13.04 -3.17
N GLU A 108 -1.29 -12.42 -4.29
CA GLU A 108 -0.38 -12.21 -5.42
C GLU A 108 0.74 -11.23 -5.05
N LEU A 109 0.42 -10.13 -4.35
CA LEU A 109 1.44 -9.20 -3.83
C LEU A 109 2.42 -9.92 -2.88
N LEU A 110 1.90 -10.68 -1.91
CA LEU A 110 2.72 -11.38 -0.93
C LEU A 110 3.59 -12.45 -1.58
N LYS A 111 3.08 -13.18 -2.57
CA LYS A 111 3.85 -14.18 -3.33
C LYS A 111 5.10 -13.56 -3.98
N GLN A 112 5.02 -12.31 -4.43
CA GLN A 112 6.12 -11.65 -5.12
C GLN A 112 7.10 -10.91 -4.20
N LEU A 113 6.67 -10.52 -2.99
CA LEU A 113 7.45 -9.72 -2.05
C LEU A 113 7.94 -10.52 -0.83
N HIS A 114 7.05 -11.24 -0.15
CA HIS A 114 7.30 -11.84 1.17
C HIS A 114 8.50 -12.82 1.22
N PRO A 115 8.83 -13.57 0.16
CA PRO A 115 10.04 -14.39 0.15
C PRO A 115 11.35 -13.59 0.14
N TYR A 116 11.30 -12.30 -0.24
CA TYR A 116 12.49 -11.53 -0.62
C TYR A 116 12.75 -10.31 0.25
N VAL A 117 11.70 -9.70 0.81
CA VAL A 117 11.80 -8.43 1.54
C VAL A 117 10.84 -8.41 2.73
N ASP A 118 11.18 -7.60 3.74
CA ASP A 118 10.20 -7.16 4.73
C ASP A 118 9.16 -6.25 4.06
N ILE A 119 7.89 -6.41 4.45
CA ILE A 119 6.79 -5.61 3.94
C ILE A 119 6.16 -4.82 5.07
N PHE A 120 6.03 -3.52 4.88
CA PHE A 120 5.50 -2.59 5.86
C PHE A 120 4.11 -2.10 5.47
N ALA A 121 3.36 -1.63 6.47
CA ALA A 121 2.15 -0.84 6.27
C ALA A 121 2.03 0.20 7.40
N ARG A 122 1.68 1.44 7.04
CA ARG A 122 1.35 2.49 8.00
C ARG A 122 -0.16 2.72 8.01
N CYS A 123 -0.79 2.54 9.16
CA CYS A 123 -2.22 2.77 9.34
C CYS A 123 -2.44 3.97 10.24
N ALA A 124 -3.17 4.98 9.74
CA ALA A 124 -3.62 6.10 10.56
C ALA A 124 -4.44 5.60 11.77
N SER A 125 -4.53 6.42 12.83
CA SER A 125 -5.19 6.04 14.09
C SER A 125 -6.65 5.63 13.86
N GLN A 126 -7.36 6.36 13.00
CA GLN A 126 -8.73 6.07 12.58
C GLN A 126 -8.87 4.85 11.65
N ALA A 127 -7.79 4.39 11.02
CA ALA A 127 -7.79 3.30 10.03
C ALA A 127 -7.81 1.90 10.62
N GLN A 128 -8.77 1.66 11.54
CA GLN A 128 -8.90 0.39 12.24
C GLN A 128 -9.18 -0.78 11.29
N VAL A 129 -10.07 -0.60 10.30
CA VAL A 129 -10.41 -1.66 9.34
C VAL A 129 -9.20 -2.09 8.52
N ALA A 130 -8.41 -1.13 8.03
CA ALA A 130 -7.18 -1.43 7.29
C ALA A 130 -6.14 -2.11 8.18
N CYS A 131 -5.97 -1.63 9.42
CA CYS A 131 -5.07 -2.23 10.40
C CYS A 131 -5.44 -3.69 10.69
N GLU A 132 -6.72 -3.98 10.98
CA GLU A 132 -7.20 -5.34 11.24
C GLU A 132 -7.00 -6.27 10.04
N MET A 133 -7.18 -5.76 8.82
CA MET A 133 -6.92 -6.52 7.61
C MET A 133 -5.45 -6.98 7.55
N PHE A 134 -4.49 -6.08 7.82
CA PHE A 134 -3.07 -6.44 7.83
C PHE A 134 -2.73 -7.44 8.94
N LEU A 135 -3.25 -7.22 10.16
CA LEU A 135 -3.03 -8.13 11.29
C LEU A 135 -3.54 -9.55 10.98
N ARG A 136 -4.74 -9.69 10.40
CA ARG A 136 -5.30 -10.99 9.98
C ARG A 136 -4.49 -11.67 8.87
N ARG A 137 -3.60 -10.94 8.20
CA ARG A 137 -2.68 -11.47 7.18
C ARG A 137 -1.29 -11.80 7.72
N GLY A 138 -1.05 -11.63 9.02
CA GLY A 138 0.22 -11.95 9.65
C GLY A 138 1.22 -10.80 9.69
N PHE A 139 0.77 -9.56 9.41
CA PHE A 139 1.56 -8.39 9.80
C PHE A 139 1.56 -8.28 11.32
N LEU A 140 2.68 -7.86 11.87
CA LEU A 140 2.92 -7.70 13.29
C LEU A 140 3.04 -6.21 13.62
N PRO A 141 2.51 -5.77 14.76
CA PRO A 141 2.74 -4.40 15.22
C PRO A 141 4.22 -4.20 15.52
N LEU A 142 4.79 -3.13 14.97
CA LEU A 142 6.19 -2.76 15.19
C LEU A 142 6.30 -1.53 16.08
N ASP A 143 5.51 -0.50 15.78
CA ASP A 143 5.57 0.78 16.48
C ASP A 143 4.24 1.55 16.37
N THR A 144 4.05 2.58 17.19
CA THR A 144 3.00 3.58 17.04
C THR A 144 3.60 4.95 17.24
N THR A 145 3.50 5.81 16.22
CA THR A 145 4.05 7.16 16.28
C THR A 145 3.27 8.03 17.28
N ASP A 146 3.85 9.17 17.66
CA ASP A 146 3.19 10.17 18.52
C ASP A 146 1.85 10.67 17.95
N GLN A 147 1.66 10.56 16.64
CA GLN A 147 0.40 10.93 15.95
C GLN A 147 -0.60 9.76 15.88
N GLY A 148 -0.32 8.64 16.55
CA GLY A 148 -1.15 7.45 16.56
C GLY A 148 -1.10 6.63 15.28
N VAL A 149 -0.11 6.85 14.40
CA VAL A 149 0.07 6.03 13.20
C VAL A 149 0.69 4.71 13.62
N ARG A 150 -0.02 3.62 13.37
CA ARG A 150 0.44 2.25 13.65
C ARG A 150 1.33 1.79 12.51
N VAL A 151 2.55 1.42 12.84
CA VAL A 151 3.49 0.81 11.89
C VAL A 151 3.42 -0.70 12.06
N LEU A 152 3.07 -1.37 10.98
CA LEU A 152 2.97 -2.82 10.90
C LEU A 152 4.05 -3.37 9.98
N LYS A 153 4.52 -4.58 10.27
CA LYS A 153 5.55 -5.27 9.49
C LYS A 153 5.22 -6.75 9.32
N MET A 154 5.33 -7.23 8.09
CA MET A 154 5.45 -8.64 7.78
C MET A 154 6.93 -8.96 7.52
N PRO A 155 7.59 -9.71 8.40
CA PRO A 155 8.98 -10.10 8.19
C PRO A 155 9.11 -10.95 6.93
N LYS A 156 10.23 -10.80 6.21
CA LYS A 156 10.61 -11.70 5.13
C LYS A 156 10.55 -13.15 5.61
N MET A 157 10.09 -14.06 4.73
CA MET A 157 10.03 -15.49 5.04
C MET A 157 11.38 -16.03 5.51
N GLY A 158 11.36 -16.78 6.62
CA GLY A 158 12.55 -17.37 7.22
C GLY A 158 13.36 -16.42 8.12
N ALA A 159 12.98 -15.14 8.24
CA ALA A 159 13.58 -14.23 9.22
C ALA A 159 13.02 -14.51 10.63
N ALA A 160 13.92 -14.68 11.60
CA ALA A 160 13.53 -14.80 13.01
C ALA A 160 13.07 -13.44 13.57
N LEU A 161 12.01 -13.43 14.38
CA LEU A 161 11.51 -12.24 15.07
C LEU A 161 12.44 -11.79 16.21
N ALA A 162 13.17 -12.72 16.81
CA ALA A 162 13.97 -12.50 18.02
C ALA A 162 15.20 -11.58 17.81
N THR A 163 15.60 -11.31 16.57
CA THR A 163 16.73 -10.43 16.24
C THR A 163 16.31 -8.99 15.89
N GLN A 164 15.05 -8.62 16.12
CA GLN A 164 14.44 -7.39 15.58
C GLN A 164 14.25 -6.26 16.60
N SER A 165 15.15 -6.14 17.58
CA SER A 165 15.17 -5.01 18.52
C SER A 165 15.71 -3.73 17.85
N ALA A 166 14.79 -2.78 17.56
CA ALA A 166 14.85 -1.31 17.40
C ALA A 166 16.09 -0.56 16.83
N GLY A 167 17.27 -1.16 16.64
CA GLY A 167 18.49 -0.48 16.24
C GLY A 167 19.03 -0.99 14.91
N ARG A 168 18.59 -0.36 13.80
CA ARG A 168 19.07 -0.57 12.42
C ARG A 168 18.94 -2.00 11.90
N GLN A 169 17.72 -2.37 11.55
CA GLN A 169 17.54 -3.45 10.60
C GLN A 169 18.05 -3.01 9.23
N ALA A 170 18.94 -3.79 8.62
CA ALA A 170 19.31 -3.58 7.21
C ALA A 170 18.09 -3.92 6.35
N LEU A 171 17.47 -2.91 5.76
CA LEU A 171 16.36 -3.11 4.82
C LEU A 171 16.91 -3.61 3.49
N GLU A 172 16.20 -4.56 2.88
CA GLU A 172 16.48 -4.94 1.50
C GLU A 172 16.19 -3.78 0.53
N PRO A 173 16.80 -3.76 -0.67
CA PRO A 173 16.43 -2.81 -1.72
C PRO A 173 14.95 -2.90 -2.07
N PHE A 174 14.36 -1.76 -2.46
CA PHE A 174 12.98 -1.71 -2.93
C PHE A 174 12.76 -2.71 -4.08
N ARG A 175 11.76 -3.57 -3.92
CA ARG A 175 11.41 -4.58 -4.91
C ARG A 175 10.14 -4.21 -5.66
N GLU A 176 10.24 -4.16 -6.98
CA GLU A 176 9.08 -4.02 -7.85
C GLU A 176 8.28 -5.33 -7.97
N ILE A 177 6.96 -5.21 -7.93
CA ILE A 177 6.01 -6.26 -8.29
C ILE A 177 5.94 -6.33 -9.82
N GLN A 178 6.03 -7.54 -10.35
CA GLN A 178 5.85 -7.84 -11.77
C GLN A 178 4.35 -7.82 -12.09
N ALA A 179 3.99 -7.00 -13.09
CA ALA A 179 2.63 -6.68 -13.50
C ALA A 179 2.53 -6.69 -15.02
#